data_AF-A0A9X1A781-F1
#
_entry.id   AF-A0A9X1A781-F1
#
_cell.length_a   1.000
_cell.length_b   1.000
_cell.length_c   1.000
_cell.angle_alpha   90.00
_cell.angle_beta   90.00
_cell.angle_gamma   90.00
#
_symmetry.space_group_name_H-M   'P 1'
#
loop_
_entity.id
_entity.type
_entity.pdbx_description
1 polymer ?
#
loop_
_entity_poly.entity_id
_entity_poly.type
_entity_poly.pdbx_seq_one_letter_code
_entity_poly.pdbx_strand_id
1 'polypeptide(L)'
;MTDLIAKDAFDRLPEQYRKRAREIAARVRDIDAVLKPCEPAKIGEAVVRMFRQFRDQPGVDHADMAAEYRTACFDLPEWAVSEAANDFLAGRVENHTGQFMPTCAEFARRARHILTPILAERSALRVEAGKLVERAEDDRRRHLIELERHDPNVRDRVAALAESAAAGGLKRGALTHTGLSAEKQSRLDALKRPRSFESKITTTRIGKGEARNAR
;
A
#
# COMPACT_ATOMS: atom_id res chain seq x y z
N MET A 1 9.86 5.10 -19.80
CA MET A 1 8.38 4.97 -19.76
C MET A 1 7.94 3.65 -20.36
N THR A 2 8.57 3.18 -21.44
CA THR A 2 8.32 1.86 -22.07
C THR A 2 8.38 0.69 -21.07
N ASP A 3 9.21 0.77 -20.03
CA ASP A 3 9.32 -0.28 -18.99
C ASP A 3 8.17 -0.30 -17.96
N LEU A 4 7.30 0.72 -17.93
CA LEU A 4 6.21 0.84 -16.95
C LEU A 4 4.83 0.68 -17.60
N ILE A 5 4.62 1.32 -18.76
CA ILE A 5 3.38 1.24 -19.53
C ILE A 5 3.74 1.26 -21.02
N ALA A 6 3.12 0.40 -21.82
CA ALA A 6 3.28 0.41 -23.27
C ALA A 6 2.88 1.78 -23.84
N LYS A 7 3.66 2.31 -24.78
CA LYS A 7 3.45 3.65 -25.36
C LYS A 7 2.03 3.82 -25.91
N ASP A 8 1.54 2.81 -26.64
CA ASP A 8 0.20 2.81 -27.22
C ASP A 8 -0.91 2.89 -26.17
N ALA A 9 -0.72 2.24 -25.01
CA ALA A 9 -1.66 2.29 -23.90
C ALA A 9 -1.61 3.66 -23.20
N PHE A 10 -0.41 4.23 -23.01
CA PHE A 10 -0.23 5.55 -22.43
C PHE A 10 -0.91 6.64 -23.27
N ASP A 11 -0.76 6.60 -24.59
CA ASP A 11 -1.33 7.60 -25.50
C ASP A 11 -2.88 7.54 -25.54
N ARG A 12 -3.49 6.43 -25.15
CA ARG A 12 -4.96 6.28 -25.07
C ARG A 12 -5.56 6.76 -23.73
N LEU A 13 -4.73 6.97 -22.71
CA LEU A 13 -5.19 7.39 -21.39
C LEU A 13 -5.73 8.83 -21.41
N PRO A 14 -6.73 9.16 -20.56
CA PRO A 14 -7.09 10.54 -20.26
C PRO A 14 -5.93 11.33 -19.62
N GLU A 15 -5.90 12.66 -19.79
CA GLU A 15 -4.76 13.49 -19.37
C GLU A 15 -4.43 13.38 -17.87
N GLN A 16 -5.43 13.19 -17.01
CA GLN A 16 -5.21 12.99 -15.57
C GLN A 16 -4.36 11.75 -15.26
N TYR A 17 -4.59 10.62 -15.95
CA TYR A 17 -3.82 9.40 -15.76
C TYR A 17 -2.47 9.48 -16.47
N ARG A 18 -2.37 10.20 -17.60
CA ARG A 18 -1.07 10.50 -18.23
C ARG A 18 -0.18 11.31 -17.31
N LYS A 19 -0.71 12.34 -16.65
CA LYS A 19 0.01 13.13 -15.64
C LYS A 19 0.50 12.22 -14.51
N ARG A 20 -0.37 11.38 -13.95
CA ARG A 20 0.00 10.44 -12.89
C ARG A 20 1.06 9.43 -13.34
N ALA A 21 0.96 8.90 -14.54
CA ALA A 21 1.97 8.02 -15.12
C ALA A 21 3.34 8.70 -15.28
N ARG A 22 3.37 9.99 -15.68
CA ARG A 22 4.61 10.78 -15.73
C ARG A 22 5.21 11.00 -14.34
N GLU A 23 4.38 11.30 -13.33
CA GLU A 23 4.83 11.44 -11.93
C GLU A 23 5.44 10.13 -11.41
N ILE A 24 4.77 9.01 -11.63
CA ILE A 24 5.29 7.68 -11.26
C ILE A 24 6.62 7.40 -11.97
N ALA A 25 6.71 7.69 -13.27
CA ALA A 25 7.94 7.48 -14.04
C ALA A 25 9.10 8.36 -13.54
N ALA A 26 8.82 9.61 -13.14
CA ALA A 26 9.80 10.49 -12.53
C ALA A 26 10.28 9.91 -11.19
N ARG A 27 9.35 9.51 -10.32
CA ARG A 27 9.70 8.96 -9.00
C ARG A 27 10.47 7.65 -9.09
N VAL A 28 10.11 6.75 -9.99
CA VAL A 28 10.85 5.50 -10.22
C VAL A 28 12.28 5.80 -10.70
N ARG A 29 12.46 6.80 -11.57
CA ARG A 29 13.80 7.23 -12.01
C ARG A 29 14.64 7.76 -10.85
N ASP A 30 14.06 8.57 -9.97
CA ASP A 30 14.75 9.07 -8.78
C ASP A 30 15.18 7.92 -7.87
N ILE A 31 14.29 6.95 -7.66
CA ILE A 31 14.60 5.74 -6.88
C ILE A 31 15.72 4.93 -7.55
N ASP A 32 15.64 4.68 -8.86
CA ASP A 32 16.66 3.93 -9.59
C ASP A 32 18.04 4.65 -9.53
N ALA A 33 18.06 5.98 -9.52
CA ALA A 33 19.28 6.76 -9.35
C ALA A 33 19.89 6.58 -7.94
N VAL A 34 19.05 6.55 -6.90
CA VAL A 34 19.49 6.32 -5.51
C VAL A 34 19.91 4.85 -5.28
N LEU A 35 19.33 3.91 -6.02
CA LEU A 35 19.66 2.48 -5.94
C LEU A 35 20.84 2.08 -6.83
N LYS A 36 21.52 3.04 -7.45
CA LYS A 36 22.71 2.76 -8.28
C LYS A 36 23.75 1.98 -7.45
N PRO A 37 24.23 0.82 -7.94
CA PRO A 37 25.25 0.04 -7.24
C PRO A 37 26.50 0.86 -6.92
N CYS A 38 27.09 0.62 -5.76
CA CYS A 38 28.30 1.28 -5.30
C CYS A 38 29.53 0.84 -6.08
N GLU A 39 30.53 1.71 -6.11
CA GLU A 39 31.84 1.33 -6.62
C GLU A 39 32.58 0.42 -5.62
N PRO A 40 33.34 -0.59 -6.08
CA PRO A 40 34.05 -1.50 -5.19
C PRO A 40 34.97 -0.81 -4.17
N ALA A 41 35.54 0.34 -4.54
CA ALA A 41 36.38 1.15 -3.65
C ALA A 41 35.61 1.63 -2.41
N LYS A 42 34.33 2.00 -2.57
CA LYS A 42 33.48 2.49 -1.48
C LYS A 42 33.10 1.41 -0.49
N ILE A 43 32.93 0.17 -0.97
CA ILE A 43 32.79 -0.99 -0.09
C ILE A 43 34.05 -1.16 0.77
N GLY A 44 35.23 -1.07 0.14
CA GLY A 44 36.52 -1.14 0.84
C GLY A 44 36.68 -0.05 1.90
N GLU A 45 36.36 1.21 1.58
CA GLU A 45 36.41 2.33 2.52
C GLU A 45 35.53 2.08 3.77
N ALA A 46 34.29 1.61 3.58
CA ALA A 46 33.37 1.30 4.67
C ALA A 46 33.87 0.15 5.55
N VAL A 47 34.43 -0.89 4.92
CA VAL A 47 35.01 -2.06 5.60
C VAL A 47 36.24 -1.66 6.43
N VAL A 48 37.18 -0.89 5.84
CA VAL A 48 38.37 -0.38 6.54
C VAL A 48 37.99 0.48 7.73
N ARG A 49 36.92 1.29 7.63
CA ARG A 49 36.42 2.10 8.74
C ARG A 49 35.97 1.23 9.92
N MET A 50 35.27 0.12 9.65
CA MET A 50 34.84 -0.83 10.68
C MET A 50 36.03 -1.60 11.27
N PHE A 51 36.96 -2.06 10.44
CA PHE A 51 38.19 -2.75 10.89
C PHE A 51 39.03 -1.93 11.88
N ARG A 52 39.06 -0.60 11.75
CA ARG A 52 39.79 0.26 12.69
C ARG A 52 39.16 0.33 14.09
N GLN A 53 37.91 -0.06 14.24
CA GLN A 53 37.17 0.03 15.50
C GLN A 53 36.88 -1.34 16.12
N PHE A 54 36.63 -2.36 15.31
CA PHE A 54 36.38 -3.72 15.77
C PHE A 54 37.66 -4.54 15.85
N ARG A 55 37.62 -5.59 16.68
CA ARG A 55 38.68 -6.60 16.68
C ARG A 55 38.53 -7.53 15.47
N ASP A 56 39.66 -8.02 15.00
CA ASP A 56 39.71 -9.04 13.95
C ASP A 56 39.00 -10.33 14.40
N GLN A 57 38.36 -10.99 13.43
CA GLN A 57 37.80 -12.32 13.65
C GLN A 57 38.93 -13.35 13.76
N PRO A 58 38.95 -14.20 14.81
CA PRO A 58 39.98 -15.21 14.97
C PRO A 58 40.04 -16.17 13.77
N GLY A 59 41.23 -16.36 13.19
CA GLY A 59 41.45 -17.33 12.12
C GLY A 59 40.98 -16.90 10.73
N VAL A 60 40.65 -15.63 10.50
CA VAL A 60 40.23 -15.12 9.19
C VAL A 60 41.36 -14.32 8.53
N ASP A 61 41.60 -14.59 7.24
CA ASP A 61 42.49 -13.79 6.39
C ASP A 61 41.77 -12.51 5.91
N HIS A 62 42.39 -11.36 6.13
CA HIS A 62 41.90 -10.04 5.73
C HIS A 62 41.70 -9.91 4.21
N ALA A 63 42.53 -10.58 3.40
CA ALA A 63 42.41 -10.54 1.94
C ALA A 63 41.13 -11.24 1.46
N ASP A 64 40.85 -12.42 2.00
CA ASP A 64 39.64 -13.19 1.71
C ASP A 64 38.40 -12.46 2.22
N MET A 65 38.45 -11.91 3.44
CA MET A 65 37.36 -11.14 4.00
C MET A 65 36.99 -9.94 3.10
N ALA A 66 37.98 -9.19 2.61
CA ALA A 66 37.74 -8.04 1.73
C ALA A 66 37.14 -8.44 0.37
N ALA A 67 37.48 -9.62 -0.16
CA ALA A 67 36.87 -10.15 -1.39
C ALA A 67 35.40 -10.57 -1.16
N GLU A 68 35.11 -11.19 -0.02
CA GLU A 68 33.76 -11.58 0.35
C GLU A 68 32.84 -10.38 0.60
N TYR A 69 33.33 -9.34 1.27
CA TYR A 69 32.57 -8.09 1.47
C TYR A 69 32.20 -7.44 0.13
N ARG A 70 33.15 -7.39 -0.81
CA ARG A 70 32.90 -6.89 -2.17
C ARG A 70 31.83 -7.72 -2.87
N THR A 71 31.93 -9.04 -2.78
CA THR A 71 30.98 -9.98 -3.39
C THR A 71 29.59 -9.89 -2.75
N ALA A 72 29.51 -9.69 -1.43
CA ALA A 72 28.24 -9.63 -0.72
C ALA A 72 27.50 -8.31 -0.92
N CYS A 73 28.21 -7.22 -1.26
CA CYS A 73 27.67 -5.86 -1.34
C CYS A 73 27.68 -5.27 -2.76
N PHE A 74 28.07 -6.03 -3.79
CA PHE A 74 28.21 -5.52 -5.16
C PHE A 74 26.92 -4.91 -5.75
N ASP A 75 25.77 -5.39 -5.31
CA ASP A 75 24.44 -4.97 -5.76
C ASP A 75 23.90 -3.76 -4.98
N LEU A 76 24.58 -3.35 -3.91
CA LEU A 76 24.08 -2.37 -2.96
C LEU A 76 24.58 -0.97 -3.29
N PRO A 77 23.76 0.09 -3.07
CA PRO A 77 24.20 1.45 -3.28
C PRO A 77 25.10 1.95 -2.14
N GLU A 78 25.92 2.95 -2.45
CA GLU A 78 26.98 3.44 -1.55
C GLU A 78 26.43 3.93 -0.20
N TRP A 79 25.35 4.69 -0.25
CA TRP A 79 24.73 5.23 0.97
C TRP A 79 24.23 4.12 1.89
N ALA A 80 23.71 3.00 1.36
CA ALA A 80 23.22 1.90 2.18
C ALA A 80 24.37 1.12 2.83
N VAL A 81 25.48 0.97 2.12
CA VAL A 81 26.72 0.39 2.67
C VAL A 81 27.28 1.29 3.79
N SER A 82 27.30 2.61 3.57
CA SER A 82 27.76 3.58 4.57
C SER A 82 26.87 3.59 5.82
N GLU A 83 25.55 3.59 5.64
CA GLU A 83 24.57 3.55 6.73
C GLU A 83 24.63 2.23 7.50
N ALA A 84 24.77 1.09 6.81
CA ALA A 84 24.97 -0.20 7.47
C ALA A 84 26.23 -0.18 8.35
N ALA A 85 27.34 0.35 7.84
CA ALA A 85 28.55 0.50 8.63
C ALA A 85 28.36 1.46 9.83
N ASN A 86 27.60 2.55 9.67
CA ASN A 86 27.24 3.44 10.78
C ASN A 86 26.41 2.70 11.85
N ASP A 87 25.49 1.84 11.45
CA ASP A 87 24.65 1.05 12.36
C ASP A 87 25.47 0.07 13.20
N PHE A 88 26.44 -0.62 12.59
CA PHE A 88 27.34 -1.51 13.31
C PHE A 88 28.21 -0.73 14.30
N LEU A 89 28.86 0.34 13.85
CA LEU A 89 29.73 1.17 14.71
C LEU A 89 28.97 1.81 15.87
N ALA A 90 27.70 2.14 15.67
CA ALA A 90 26.84 2.69 16.72
C ALA A 90 26.16 1.63 17.60
N GLY A 91 26.38 0.33 17.36
CA GLY A 91 25.76 -0.75 18.12
C GLY A 91 24.24 -0.85 17.94
N ARG A 92 23.68 -0.37 16.82
CA ARG A 92 22.23 -0.39 16.53
C ARG A 92 21.74 -1.71 15.92
N VAL A 93 22.66 -2.61 15.59
CA VAL A 93 22.33 -3.91 14.99
C VAL A 93 22.03 -4.92 16.10
N GLU A 94 20.80 -5.39 16.16
CA GLU A 94 20.38 -6.42 17.10
C GLU A 94 21.27 -7.67 16.98
N ASN A 95 21.62 -8.26 18.13
CA ASN A 95 22.44 -9.47 18.24
C ASN A 95 23.89 -9.36 17.76
N HIS A 96 24.37 -8.16 17.38
CA HIS A 96 25.77 -7.92 17.15
C HIS A 96 26.45 -7.42 18.44
N THR A 97 27.47 -8.13 18.91
CA THR A 97 28.14 -7.83 20.19
C THR A 97 28.98 -6.54 20.14
N GLY A 98 29.28 -6.03 18.95
CA GLY A 98 30.13 -4.84 18.76
C GLY A 98 31.60 -5.08 19.13
N GLN A 99 31.99 -6.32 19.42
CA GLN A 99 33.35 -6.67 19.81
C GLN A 99 34.21 -7.06 18.60
N PHE A 100 33.61 -7.77 17.64
CA PHE A 100 34.28 -8.32 16.47
C PHE A 100 33.69 -7.73 15.21
N MET A 101 34.46 -7.76 14.12
CA MET A 101 33.97 -7.40 12.80
C MET A 101 32.71 -8.21 12.46
N PRO A 102 31.63 -7.60 11.94
CA PRO A 102 30.49 -8.36 11.45
C PRO A 102 30.91 -9.34 10.35
N THR A 103 30.13 -10.39 10.15
CA THR A 103 30.33 -11.25 8.99
C THR A 103 29.85 -10.54 7.72
N CYS A 104 30.43 -10.90 6.56
CA CYS A 104 30.02 -10.37 5.26
C CYS A 104 28.50 -10.50 5.02
N ALA A 105 27.92 -11.64 5.46
CA ALA A 105 26.50 -11.93 5.35
C ALA A 105 25.64 -11.06 6.27
N GLU A 106 26.03 -10.86 7.53
CA GLU A 106 25.33 -9.96 8.47
C GLU A 106 25.35 -8.52 7.97
N PHE A 107 26.51 -8.07 7.50
CA PHE A 107 26.68 -6.72 6.98
C PHE A 107 25.77 -6.47 5.78
N ALA A 108 25.83 -7.36 4.78
CA ALA A 108 25.02 -7.23 3.58
C ALA A 108 23.52 -7.38 3.87
N ARG A 109 23.13 -8.21 4.85
CA ARG A 109 21.74 -8.32 5.32
C ARG A 109 21.26 -6.99 5.91
N ARG A 110 22.07 -6.33 6.74
CA ARG A 110 21.71 -5.02 7.32
C ARG A 110 21.55 -3.96 6.23
N ALA A 111 22.51 -3.89 5.30
CA ALA A 111 22.42 -2.96 4.18
C ALA A 111 21.17 -3.19 3.31
N ARG A 112 20.79 -4.45 3.04
CA ARG A 112 19.53 -4.77 2.33
C ARG A 112 18.28 -4.42 3.13
N HIS A 113 18.33 -4.55 4.46
CA HIS A 113 17.22 -4.15 5.31
C HIS A 113 16.96 -2.63 5.21
N ILE A 114 18.02 -1.82 5.19
CA ILE A 114 17.94 -0.36 5.00
C ILE A 114 17.27 0.01 3.65
N LEU A 115 17.48 -0.80 2.61
CA LEU A 115 16.90 -0.59 1.28
C LEU A 115 15.41 -0.95 1.17
N THR A 116 14.91 -1.80 2.08
CA THR A 116 13.56 -2.36 2.04
C THR A 116 12.45 -1.33 1.80
N PRO A 117 12.37 -0.20 2.52
CA PRO A 117 11.32 0.79 2.29
C PRO A 117 11.35 1.38 0.86
N ILE A 118 12.53 1.61 0.30
CA ILE A 118 12.69 2.19 -1.05
C ILE A 118 12.32 1.16 -2.12
N LEU A 119 12.72 -0.11 -1.93
CA LEU A 119 12.33 -1.20 -2.83
C LEU A 119 10.82 -1.46 -2.80
N ALA A 120 10.20 -1.34 -1.62
CA ALA A 120 8.76 -1.43 -1.46
C ALA A 120 8.02 -0.27 -2.16
N GLU A 121 8.52 0.96 -2.02
CA GLU A 121 7.98 2.11 -2.76
C GLU A 121 8.04 1.89 -4.27
N ARG A 122 9.21 1.46 -4.77
CA ARG A 122 9.40 1.17 -6.20
C ARG A 122 8.43 0.11 -6.71
N SER A 123 8.26 -0.98 -5.96
CA SER A 123 7.34 -2.05 -6.37
C SER A 123 5.88 -1.59 -6.36
N ALA A 124 5.47 -0.82 -5.35
CA ALA A 124 4.13 -0.23 -5.28
C ALA A 124 3.84 0.70 -6.48
N LEU A 125 4.81 1.54 -6.86
CA LEU A 125 4.71 2.42 -8.02
C LEU A 125 4.56 1.65 -9.34
N ARG A 126 5.26 0.53 -9.50
CA ARG A 126 5.10 -0.33 -10.69
C ARG A 126 3.72 -0.97 -10.74
N VAL A 127 3.21 -1.45 -9.61
CA VAL A 127 1.85 -2.01 -9.51
C VAL A 127 0.81 -0.93 -9.80
N GLU A 128 1.01 0.29 -9.30
CA GLU A 128 0.12 1.41 -9.59
C GLU A 128 0.10 1.73 -11.08
N ALA A 129 1.28 1.85 -11.71
CA ALA A 129 1.41 2.12 -13.14
C ALA A 129 0.69 1.09 -14.00
N GLY A 130 0.83 -0.20 -13.67
CA GLY A 130 0.15 -1.29 -14.39
C GLY A 130 -1.38 -1.20 -14.32
N LYS A 131 -1.93 -0.64 -13.25
CA LYS A 131 -3.38 -0.50 -13.03
C LYS A 131 -3.97 0.80 -13.57
N LEU A 132 -3.17 1.72 -14.11
CA LEU A 132 -3.69 3.02 -14.57
C LEU A 132 -4.65 2.87 -15.76
N VAL A 133 -4.40 1.91 -16.65
CA VAL A 133 -5.27 1.63 -17.80
C VAL A 133 -6.63 1.10 -17.34
N GLU A 134 -6.63 0.06 -16.50
CA GLU A 134 -7.84 -0.52 -15.93
C GLU A 134 -8.67 0.54 -15.17
N ARG A 135 -8.01 1.37 -14.35
CA ARG A 135 -8.69 2.47 -13.64
C ARG A 135 -9.31 3.49 -14.58
N ALA A 136 -8.61 3.86 -15.66
CA ALA A 136 -9.14 4.80 -16.63
C ALA A 136 -10.36 4.24 -17.39
N GLU A 137 -10.35 2.94 -17.72
CA GLU A 137 -11.48 2.28 -18.34
C GLU A 137 -12.68 2.15 -17.39
N ASP A 138 -12.43 1.79 -16.13
CA ASP A 138 -13.46 1.69 -15.10
C ASP A 138 -14.11 3.05 -14.81
N ASP A 139 -13.32 4.12 -14.71
CA ASP A 139 -13.85 5.46 -14.48
C ASP A 139 -14.61 5.99 -15.72
N ARG A 140 -14.17 5.66 -16.94
CA ARG A 140 -14.96 5.91 -18.16
C ARG A 140 -16.29 5.17 -18.12
N ARG A 141 -16.30 3.89 -17.74
CA ARG A 141 -17.53 3.09 -17.62
C ARG A 141 -18.49 3.69 -16.59
N ARG A 142 -17.97 4.09 -15.42
CA ARG A 142 -18.76 4.76 -14.37
C ARG A 142 -19.37 6.07 -14.86
N HIS A 143 -18.59 6.88 -15.58
CA HIS A 143 -19.09 8.14 -16.12
C HIS A 143 -20.22 7.92 -17.14
N LEU A 144 -20.10 6.91 -18.02
CA LEU A 144 -21.18 6.55 -18.94
C LEU A 144 -22.46 6.12 -18.20
N ILE A 145 -22.33 5.27 -17.17
CA ILE A 145 -23.47 4.85 -16.34
C ILE A 145 -24.12 6.05 -15.63
N GLU A 146 -23.31 7.00 -15.15
CA GLU A 146 -23.80 8.22 -14.51
C GLU A 146 -24.61 9.07 -15.50
N LEU A 147 -24.09 9.28 -16.71
CA LEU A 147 -24.81 9.96 -17.79
C LEU A 147 -26.14 9.26 -18.13
N GLU A 148 -26.14 7.93 -18.24
CA GLU A 148 -27.37 7.15 -18.47
C GLU A 148 -28.38 7.29 -17.32
N ARG A 149 -27.92 7.36 -16.06
CA ARG A 149 -28.79 7.57 -14.89
C ARG A 149 -29.40 8.97 -14.83
N HIS A 150 -28.78 9.95 -15.50
CA HIS A 150 -29.31 11.30 -15.63
C HIS A 150 -30.33 11.43 -16.76
N ASP A 151 -30.44 10.46 -17.67
CA ASP A 151 -31.48 10.41 -18.70
C ASP A 151 -32.86 10.09 -18.08
N PRO A 152 -33.85 10.98 -18.18
CA PRO A 152 -35.21 10.73 -17.68
C PRO A 152 -35.83 9.45 -18.25
N ASN A 153 -35.57 9.14 -19.53
CA ASN A 153 -36.15 7.98 -20.20
C ASN A 153 -35.58 6.65 -19.68
N VAL A 154 -34.36 6.67 -19.13
CA VAL A 154 -33.77 5.49 -18.49
C VAL A 154 -34.39 5.28 -17.11
N ARG A 155 -34.63 6.35 -16.36
CA ARG A 155 -35.32 6.26 -15.05
C ARG A 155 -36.72 5.68 -15.19
N ASP A 156 -37.48 6.14 -16.18
CA ASP A 156 -38.83 5.66 -16.43
C ASP A 156 -38.85 4.18 -16.83
N ARG A 157 -37.89 3.76 -17.68
CA ARG A 157 -37.71 2.34 -18.05
C ARG A 157 -37.32 1.46 -16.87
N VAL A 158 -36.42 1.94 -16.00
CA VAL A 158 -36.01 1.22 -14.79
C VAL A 158 -37.17 1.14 -13.79
N ALA A 159 -37.98 2.19 -13.65
CA ALA A 159 -39.18 2.18 -12.81
C ALA A 159 -40.20 1.16 -13.34
N ALA A 160 -40.50 1.16 -14.64
CA ALA A 160 -41.38 0.17 -15.27
C ALA A 160 -40.83 -1.27 -15.15
N LEU A 161 -39.52 -1.46 -15.25
CA LEU A 161 -38.88 -2.75 -15.03
C LEU A 161 -38.97 -3.20 -13.56
N ALA A 162 -38.78 -2.28 -12.61
CA ALA A 162 -38.92 -2.56 -11.19
C ALA A 162 -40.37 -2.92 -10.82
N GLU A 163 -41.35 -2.23 -11.40
CA GLU A 163 -42.78 -2.53 -11.25
C GLU A 163 -43.13 -3.92 -11.82
N SER A 164 -42.65 -4.25 -13.03
CA SER A 164 -42.89 -5.56 -13.64
C SER A 164 -42.17 -6.71 -12.90
N ALA A 165 -40.96 -6.48 -12.40
CA ALA A 165 -40.25 -7.43 -11.55
C ALA A 165 -40.94 -7.61 -10.18
N ALA A 166 -41.47 -6.53 -9.60
CA ALA A 166 -42.26 -6.58 -8.36
C ALA A 166 -43.64 -7.24 -8.55
N ALA A 167 -44.20 -7.20 -9.77
CA ALA A 167 -45.43 -7.90 -10.11
C ALA A 167 -45.25 -9.43 -10.22
N GLY A 168 -44.06 -9.90 -10.62
CA GLY A 168 -43.71 -11.32 -10.70
C GLY A 168 -43.04 -11.90 -9.44
N GLY A 169 -42.44 -11.06 -8.60
CA GLY A 169 -41.90 -11.48 -7.31
C GLY A 169 -43.03 -11.73 -6.32
N LEU A 170 -42.94 -12.82 -5.53
CA LEU A 170 -43.68 -12.93 -4.28
C LEU A 170 -43.46 -11.62 -3.53
N LYS A 171 -44.51 -10.78 -3.44
CA LYS A 171 -44.53 -9.66 -2.50
C LYS A 171 -44.00 -10.26 -1.22
N ARG A 172 -42.87 -9.75 -0.72
CA ARG A 172 -42.44 -10.06 0.64
C ARG A 172 -43.60 -9.53 1.49
N GLY A 173 -44.61 -10.38 1.70
CA GLY A 173 -45.54 -10.19 2.78
C GLY A 173 -44.62 -10.00 3.94
N ALA A 174 -44.72 -8.83 4.58
CA ALA A 174 -44.32 -8.76 5.96
C ALA A 174 -44.84 -10.06 6.58
N LEU A 175 -43.96 -10.89 7.14
CA LEU A 175 -44.35 -12.08 7.86
C LEU A 175 -45.16 -11.60 9.06
N THR A 176 -46.41 -11.20 8.81
CA THR A 176 -47.43 -11.03 9.82
C THR A 176 -47.77 -12.45 10.18
N HIS A 177 -47.20 -12.90 11.29
CA HIS A 177 -47.47 -14.18 11.92
C HIS A 177 -48.97 -14.51 11.78
N THR A 178 -49.28 -15.40 10.84
CA THR A 178 -50.63 -15.91 10.60
C THR A 178 -51.02 -16.70 11.85
N GLY A 179 -51.78 -16.07 12.74
CA GLY A 179 -52.27 -16.71 13.97
C GLY A 179 -52.54 -15.78 15.16
N LEU A 180 -52.21 -14.49 15.09
CA LEU A 180 -52.57 -13.54 16.15
C LEU A 180 -53.90 -12.84 15.82
N SER A 181 -54.91 -13.04 16.66
CA SER A 181 -56.15 -12.27 16.60
C SER A 181 -55.87 -10.79 16.87
N ALA A 182 -56.71 -9.89 16.34
CA ALA A 182 -56.54 -8.44 16.46
C ALA A 182 -56.32 -7.97 17.91
N GLU A 183 -56.97 -8.64 18.88
CA GLU A 183 -56.80 -8.36 20.32
C GLU A 183 -55.43 -8.77 20.88
N LYS A 184 -54.84 -9.86 20.38
CA LYS A 184 -53.49 -10.27 20.82
C LYS A 184 -52.42 -9.37 20.23
N GLN A 185 -52.64 -8.89 19.00
CA GLN A 185 -51.77 -7.92 18.35
C GLN A 185 -51.78 -6.58 19.10
N SER A 186 -52.96 -6.07 19.49
CA SER A 186 -53.08 -4.81 20.23
C SER A 186 -52.45 -4.88 21.63
N ARG A 187 -52.57 -6.02 22.31
CA ARG A 187 -51.86 -6.26 23.59
C ARG A 187 -50.34 -6.28 23.43
N LEU A 188 -49.83 -6.90 22.36
CA LEU A 188 -48.39 -6.94 22.09
C LEU A 188 -47.85 -5.55 21.74
N ASP A 189 -48.61 -4.76 20.97
CA ASP A 189 -48.21 -3.40 20.62
C ASP A 189 -48.29 -2.46 21.84
N ALA A 190 -49.24 -2.66 22.76
CA ALA A 190 -49.28 -1.95 24.04
C ALA A 190 -48.10 -2.30 24.98
N LEU A 191 -47.53 -3.51 24.85
CA LEU A 191 -46.35 -3.95 25.62
C LEU A 191 -45.02 -3.48 25.00
N LYS A 192 -45.01 -3.04 23.73
CA LYS A 192 -43.81 -2.49 23.09
C LYS A 192 -43.53 -1.11 23.67
N ARG A 193 -42.65 -1.05 24.68
CA ARG A 193 -42.07 0.23 25.12
C ARG A 193 -41.33 0.89 23.94
N PRO A 194 -41.54 2.19 23.69
CA PRO A 194 -40.73 2.92 22.72
C PRO A 194 -39.29 2.88 23.21
N ARG A 195 -38.42 2.17 22.48
CA ARG A 195 -36.98 2.23 22.73
C ARG A 195 -36.51 3.58 22.21
N SER A 196 -36.00 4.43 23.10
CA SER A 196 -35.22 5.59 22.67
C SER A 196 -34.02 5.06 21.90
N PHE A 197 -33.99 5.32 20.60
CA PHE A 197 -32.82 5.01 19.79
C PHE A 197 -31.78 6.11 20.04
N GLU A 198 -30.95 5.93 21.06
CA GLU A 198 -29.74 6.74 21.21
C GLU A 198 -28.65 6.18 20.30
N SER A 199 -28.34 6.91 19.23
CA SER A 199 -27.30 6.49 18.29
C SER A 199 -25.92 6.56 18.97
N LYS A 200 -25.26 5.41 19.11
CA LYS A 200 -23.89 5.32 19.65
C LYS A 200 -22.81 5.81 18.67
N ILE A 201 -23.19 6.46 17.57
CA ILE A 201 -22.26 6.94 16.53
C ILE A 201 -21.23 7.91 17.11
N THR A 202 -21.60 8.70 18.12
CA THR A 202 -20.68 9.61 18.83
C THR A 202 -19.61 8.88 19.65
N THR A 203 -19.82 7.60 19.98
CA THR A 203 -18.83 6.77 20.70
C THR A 203 -17.92 5.96 19.78
N THR A 204 -18.28 5.83 18.49
CA THR A 204 -17.43 5.13 17.52
C THR A 204 -16.32 6.03 16.99
N ARG A 205 -15.26 5.41 16.45
CA ARG A 205 -14.08 6.09 15.91
C ARG A 205 -14.43 7.11 14.81
N ILE A 206 -15.57 6.90 14.14
CA ILE A 206 -16.11 7.76 13.08
C ILE A 206 -16.66 9.07 13.67
N GLY A 207 -17.51 9.01 14.71
CA GLY A 207 -18.08 10.21 15.34
C GLY A 207 -17.06 11.05 16.13
N LYS A 208 -15.98 10.44 16.64
CA LYS A 208 -14.88 11.17 17.30
C LYS A 208 -14.03 12.03 16.34
N GLY A 209 -14.09 11.76 15.03
CA GLY A 209 -13.31 12.49 14.03
C GLY A 209 -13.86 13.88 13.73
N GLU A 210 -15.19 14.03 13.67
CA GLU A 210 -15.83 15.31 13.31
C GLU A 210 -15.75 16.36 14.43
N ALA A 211 -15.81 15.95 15.70
CA ALA A 211 -15.71 16.88 16.83
C ALA A 211 -14.32 17.51 17.02
N ARG A 212 -13.25 16.96 16.40
CA ARG A 212 -11.89 17.51 16.49
C ARG A 212 -11.59 18.61 15.47
N ASN A 213 -12.39 18.75 14.42
CA ASN A 213 -12.19 19.75 13.35
C ASN A 213 -13.09 20.99 13.50
N ALA A 214 -13.80 21.12 14.62
CA ALA A 214 -14.68 22.26 14.92
C ALA A 214 -14.14 23.14 16.06
N ARG A 215 -12.81 23.22 16.23
CA ARG A 215 -12.13 24.19 17.10
C ARG A 215 -11.03 24.90 16.35
#